data_AF-Q4RMW6-F1
#
_entry.id   AF-Q4RMW6-F1
#
_cell.length_a   1.000
_cell.length_b   1.000
_cell.length_c   1.000
_cell.angle_alpha   90.00
_cell.angle_beta   90.00
_cell.angle_gamma   90.00
#
_symmetry.space_group_name_H-M   'P 1'
#
loop_
_entity.id
_entity.type
_entity.pdbx_description
1 polymer ?
#
loop_
_entity_poly.entity_id
_entity_poly.type
_entity_poly.pdbx_seq_one_letter_code
_entity_poly.pdbx_strand_id
1 'polypeptide(L)'
;SSYYNTSAPKAELLIKMKDMQEQLEEQESEDELDIDLASKKQELIFSLAGKLEVLREARHSLQEDVEDNEALGREVEATVQRLCQPNQLDKFRMFVGDLDKVVSLRLSLSGRLARVENALYSLEEEAPPEEKRTLTEKRKLLMRQHEDAKELKENLDRRERLVSSIMESHLDAEDLDDYRYFVKMKSALIIEQRKLEDKIKLGEEQLKCLLDSLPL
;
A
#
# COMPACT_ATOMS: atom_id res chain seq x y z
N SER A 1 -54.05 -11.62 -54.81
CA SER A 1 -53.28 -12.42 -53.84
C SER A 1 -51.96 -12.81 -54.46
N SER A 2 -50.86 -12.15 -54.07
CA SER A 2 -49.51 -12.47 -54.58
C SER A 2 -48.64 -12.99 -53.44
N TYR A 3 -49.09 -14.08 -52.82
CA TYR A 3 -48.41 -14.70 -51.70
C TYR A 3 -48.01 -16.13 -52.08
N TYR A 4 -46.70 -16.36 -52.00
CA TYR A 4 -45.98 -17.64 -52.05
C TYR A 4 -45.67 -18.23 -53.42
N ASN A 5 -44.49 -17.87 -53.94
CA ASN A 5 -43.73 -18.72 -54.86
C ASN A 5 -42.22 -18.64 -54.57
N THR A 6 -41.85 -18.72 -53.29
CA THR A 6 -40.45 -18.94 -52.88
C THR A 6 -40.26 -20.45 -52.78
N SER A 7 -39.44 -21.04 -53.65
CA SER A 7 -39.11 -22.46 -53.56
C SER A 7 -38.34 -22.74 -52.27
N ALA A 8 -38.49 -23.93 -51.68
CA ALA A 8 -37.79 -24.32 -50.46
C ALA A 8 -36.27 -24.02 -50.48
N PRO A 9 -35.52 -24.29 -51.57
CA PRO A 9 -34.09 -23.95 -51.63
C PRO A 9 -33.83 -22.44 -51.58
N LYS A 10 -34.74 -21.62 -52.13
CA LYS A 10 -34.62 -20.16 -52.12
C LYS A 10 -34.93 -19.58 -50.73
N ALA A 11 -35.88 -20.16 -50.02
CA ALA A 11 -36.19 -19.76 -48.64
C ALA A 11 -35.03 -20.10 -47.70
N GLU A 12 -34.46 -21.29 -47.84
CA GLU A 12 -33.30 -21.74 -47.04
C GLU A 12 -32.05 -20.89 -47.31
N LEU A 13 -31.80 -20.53 -48.57
CA LEU A 13 -30.71 -19.61 -48.92
C LEU A 13 -30.90 -18.22 -48.29
N LEU A 14 -32.13 -17.67 -48.29
CA LEU A 14 -32.42 -16.36 -47.70
C LEU A 14 -32.26 -16.36 -46.18
N ILE A 15 -32.64 -17.45 -45.49
CA ILE A 15 -32.41 -17.62 -44.06
C ILE A 15 -30.90 -17.64 -43.77
N LYS A 16 -30.15 -18.46 -44.51
CA LYS A 16 -28.69 -18.57 -44.34
C LYS A 16 -27.96 -17.25 -44.61
N MET A 17 -28.43 -16.45 -45.57
CA MET A 17 -27.90 -15.11 -45.82
C MET A 17 -28.21 -14.14 -44.68
N LYS A 18 -29.40 -14.22 -44.08
CA LYS A 18 -29.78 -13.41 -42.91
C LYS A 18 -28.94 -13.78 -41.69
N ASP A 19 -28.80 -15.07 -41.40
CA ASP A 19 -27.99 -15.56 -40.28
C ASP A 19 -26.51 -15.17 -40.44
N MET A 20 -25.97 -15.22 -41.67
CA MET A 20 -24.60 -14.80 -41.95
C MET A 20 -24.40 -13.28 -41.82
N GLN A 21 -25.43 -12.50 -42.12
CA GLN A 21 -25.40 -11.05 -41.97
C GLN A 21 -25.50 -10.64 -40.49
N GLU A 22 -26.32 -11.34 -39.70
CA GLU A 22 -26.39 -11.16 -38.24
C GLU A 22 -25.06 -11.52 -37.56
N GLN A 23 -24.40 -12.61 -37.96
CA GLN A 23 -23.07 -12.97 -37.44
C GLN A 23 -21.98 -11.93 -37.74
N LEU A 24 -22.02 -11.30 -38.91
CA LEU A 24 -21.08 -10.23 -39.28
C LEU A 24 -21.33 -8.95 -38.47
N GLU A 25 -22.60 -8.59 -38.24
CA GLU A 25 -22.97 -7.45 -37.40
C GLU A 25 -22.59 -7.68 -35.92
N GLU A 26 -22.77 -8.91 -35.42
CA GLU A 26 -22.31 -9.30 -34.07
C GLU A 26 -20.78 -9.20 -33.96
N GLN A 27 -20.03 -9.71 -34.94
CA GLN A 27 -18.57 -9.62 -34.98
C GLN A 27 -18.06 -8.17 -35.05
N GLU A 28 -18.64 -7.32 -35.90
CA GLU A 28 -18.27 -5.91 -35.98
C GLU A 28 -18.56 -5.18 -34.65
N SER A 29 -19.64 -5.55 -33.94
CA SER A 29 -19.97 -4.99 -32.63
C SER A 29 -19.00 -5.46 -31.53
N GLU A 30 -18.56 -6.72 -31.56
CA GLU A 30 -17.55 -7.26 -30.65
C GLU A 30 -16.20 -6.59 -30.88
N ASP A 31 -15.79 -6.40 -32.14
CA ASP A 31 -14.55 -5.72 -32.51
C ASP A 31 -14.55 -4.24 -32.07
N GLU A 32 -15.68 -3.53 -32.21
CA GLU A 32 -15.82 -2.14 -31.74
C GLU A 32 -15.72 -2.04 -30.20
N LEU A 33 -16.33 -2.99 -29.47
CA LEU A 33 -16.23 -3.08 -28.02
C LEU A 33 -14.80 -3.38 -27.55
N ASP A 34 -14.07 -4.25 -28.25
CA ASP A 34 -12.67 -4.57 -27.94
C ASP A 34 -11.74 -3.38 -28.17
N ILE A 35 -11.98 -2.59 -29.22
CA ILE A 35 -11.24 -1.35 -29.49
C ILE A 35 -11.49 -0.30 -28.39
N ASP A 36 -12.73 -0.09 -27.97
CA ASP A 36 -13.05 0.84 -26.86
C ASP A 36 -12.41 0.37 -25.55
N LEU A 37 -12.49 -0.93 -25.24
CA LEU A 37 -11.88 -1.52 -24.06
C LEU A 37 -10.35 -1.34 -24.06
N ALA A 38 -9.68 -1.58 -25.19
CA ALA A 38 -8.25 -1.38 -25.34
C ALA A 38 -7.86 0.09 -25.13
N SER A 39 -8.65 1.02 -25.70
CA SER A 39 -8.48 2.47 -25.51
C SER A 39 -8.59 2.85 -24.03
N LYS A 40 -9.62 2.36 -23.32
CA LYS A 40 -9.83 2.61 -21.89
C LYS A 40 -8.71 2.05 -21.02
N LYS A 41 -8.21 0.84 -21.33
CA LYS A 41 -7.03 0.26 -20.66
C LYS A 41 -5.80 1.15 -20.84
N GLN A 42 -5.58 1.66 -22.05
CA GLN A 42 -4.46 2.54 -22.35
C GLN A 42 -4.55 3.89 -21.61
N GLU A 43 -5.73 4.51 -21.56
CA GLU A 43 -5.99 5.71 -20.74
C GLU A 43 -5.68 5.46 -19.26
N LEU A 44 -6.12 4.31 -18.71
CA LEU A 44 -5.88 3.93 -17.32
C LEU A 44 -4.39 3.73 -17.04
N ILE A 45 -3.64 3.09 -17.95
CA ILE A 45 -2.20 2.92 -17.87
C ILE A 45 -1.50 4.29 -17.78
N PHE A 46 -1.84 5.21 -18.68
CA PHE A 46 -1.28 6.56 -18.66
C PHE A 46 -1.60 7.31 -17.37
N SER A 47 -2.85 7.24 -16.91
CA SER A 47 -3.26 7.88 -15.65
C SER A 47 -2.52 7.30 -14.44
N LEU A 48 -2.37 5.98 -14.36
CA LEU A 48 -1.69 5.31 -13.26
C LEU A 48 -0.18 5.59 -13.28
N ALA A 49 0.45 5.59 -14.45
CA ALA A 49 1.85 5.96 -14.61
C ALA A 49 2.10 7.41 -14.16
N GLY A 50 1.24 8.35 -14.56
CA GLY A 50 1.33 9.74 -14.10
C GLY A 50 1.16 9.87 -12.57
N LYS A 51 0.20 9.14 -11.99
CA LYS A 51 0.01 9.10 -10.52
C LYS A 51 1.23 8.51 -9.80
N LEU A 52 1.85 7.47 -10.34
CA LEU A 52 3.07 6.88 -9.78
C LEU A 52 4.23 7.87 -9.77
N GLU A 53 4.35 8.71 -10.80
CA GLU A 53 5.39 9.72 -10.85
C GLU A 53 5.20 10.77 -9.74
N VAL A 54 3.98 11.26 -9.55
CA VAL A 54 3.64 12.17 -8.42
C VAL A 54 3.96 11.53 -7.07
N LEU A 55 3.70 10.23 -6.89
CA LEU A 55 4.03 9.53 -5.66
C LEU A 55 5.55 9.39 -5.46
N ARG A 56 6.33 9.23 -6.53
CA ARG A 56 7.79 9.16 -6.48
C ARG A 56 8.42 10.52 -6.15
N GLU A 57 7.87 11.60 -6.70
CA GLU A 57 8.25 12.97 -6.33
C GLU A 57 7.95 13.25 -4.85
N ALA A 58 6.75 12.89 -4.38
CA ALA A 58 6.41 12.99 -2.96
C ALA A 58 7.35 12.18 -2.07
N ARG A 59 7.84 11.02 -2.55
CA ARG A 59 8.81 10.19 -1.81
C ARG A 59 10.17 10.88 -1.72
N HIS A 60 10.59 11.58 -2.77
CA HIS A 60 11.83 12.37 -2.74
C HIS A 60 11.74 13.52 -1.74
N SER A 61 10.65 14.30 -1.79
CA SER A 61 10.43 15.40 -0.82
C SER A 61 10.37 14.88 0.61
N LEU A 62 9.69 13.75 0.84
CA LEU A 62 9.65 13.14 2.17
C LEU A 62 11.02 12.63 2.64
N GLN A 63 11.89 12.21 1.72
CA GLN A 63 13.23 11.79 2.04
C GLN A 63 14.10 12.98 2.52
N GLU A 64 13.91 14.16 1.93
CA GLU A 64 14.53 15.40 2.41
C GLU A 64 14.07 15.73 3.85
N ASP A 65 12.76 15.64 4.12
CA ASP A 65 12.23 15.85 5.48
C ASP A 65 12.82 14.87 6.51
N VAL A 66 13.06 13.62 6.09
CA VAL A 66 13.72 12.60 6.93
C VAL A 66 15.16 12.99 7.20
N GLU A 67 15.91 13.43 6.19
CA GLU A 67 17.32 13.85 6.33
C GLU A 67 17.47 15.07 7.24
N ASP A 68 16.58 16.05 7.11
CA ASP A 68 16.52 17.23 7.98
C ASP A 68 16.22 16.83 9.43
N ASN A 69 15.25 15.94 9.64
CA ASN A 69 14.93 15.45 10.97
C ASN A 69 16.05 14.57 11.57
N GLU A 70 16.80 13.84 10.74
CA GLU A 70 18.00 13.13 11.19
C GLU A 70 19.14 14.08 11.57
N ALA A 71 19.29 15.21 10.87
CA ALA A 71 20.24 16.25 11.24
C ALA A 71 19.90 16.85 12.60
N LEU A 72 18.64 17.24 12.82
CA LEU A 72 18.16 17.69 14.13
C LEU A 72 18.37 16.61 15.20
N GLY A 73 18.10 15.34 14.87
CA GLY A 73 18.32 14.23 15.79
C GLY A 73 19.77 14.10 16.25
N ARG A 74 20.74 14.38 15.37
CA ARG A 74 22.18 14.40 15.71
C ARG A 74 22.53 15.59 16.62
N GLU A 75 21.93 16.75 16.39
CA GLU A 75 22.12 17.94 17.22
C GLU A 75 21.55 17.74 18.62
N VAL A 76 20.31 17.22 18.72
CA VAL A 76 19.68 16.82 19.99
C VAL A 76 20.56 15.78 20.70
N GLU A 77 21.05 14.75 20.01
CA GLU A 77 21.94 13.76 20.60
C GLU A 77 23.23 14.37 21.15
N ALA A 78 23.84 15.33 20.44
CA ALA A 78 25.03 16.03 20.90
C ALA A 78 24.76 16.87 22.16
N THR A 79 23.61 17.53 22.24
CA THR A 79 23.17 18.24 23.45
C THR A 79 22.96 17.26 24.61
N VAL A 80 22.27 16.14 24.38
CA VAL A 80 22.09 15.10 25.40
C VAL A 80 23.43 14.53 25.87
N GLN A 81 24.38 14.30 24.97
CA GLN A 81 25.72 13.83 25.32
C GLN A 81 26.50 14.82 26.19
N ARG A 82 26.29 16.13 26.00
CA ARG A 82 26.95 17.20 26.76
C ARG A 82 26.35 17.39 28.15
N LEU A 83 25.02 17.26 28.29
CA LEU A 83 24.29 17.62 29.50
C LEU A 83 23.92 16.42 30.38
N CYS A 84 23.72 15.24 29.79
CA CYS A 84 23.25 14.05 30.49
C CYS A 84 24.39 13.07 30.82
N GLN A 85 24.12 12.18 31.78
CA GLN A 85 25.03 11.09 32.15
C GLN A 85 25.10 10.03 31.03
N PRO A 86 26.21 9.26 30.91
CA PRO A 86 26.36 8.25 29.85
C PRO A 86 25.21 7.23 29.80
N ASN A 87 24.74 6.77 30.96
CA ASN A 87 23.61 5.83 31.06
C ASN A 87 22.26 6.43 30.63
N GLN A 88 22.11 7.76 30.64
CA GLN A 88 20.92 8.47 30.15
C GLN A 88 21.00 8.65 28.64
N LEU A 89 22.18 8.95 28.09
CA LEU A 89 22.42 8.97 26.66
C LEU A 89 22.13 7.60 26.03
N ASP A 90 22.57 6.51 26.66
CA ASP A 90 22.28 5.15 26.19
C ASP A 90 20.77 4.87 26.15
N LYS A 91 20.01 5.32 27.17
CA LYS A 91 18.55 5.21 27.19
C LYS A 91 17.90 5.98 26.05
N PHE A 92 18.37 7.21 25.78
CA PHE A 92 17.91 8.02 24.65
C PHE A 92 18.17 7.32 23.31
N ARG A 93 19.41 6.85 23.07
CA ARG A 93 19.78 6.12 21.84
C ARG A 93 18.95 4.86 21.63
N MET A 94 18.77 4.06 22.69
CA MET A 94 17.93 2.86 22.64
C MET A 94 16.47 3.21 22.31
N PHE A 95 15.91 4.25 22.92
CA PHE A 95 14.56 4.71 22.63
C PHE A 95 14.39 5.14 21.17
N VAL A 96 15.26 6.04 20.69
CA VAL A 96 15.22 6.58 19.33
C VAL A 96 15.43 5.48 18.28
N GLY A 97 16.35 4.54 18.54
CA GLY A 97 16.62 3.42 17.65
C GLY A 97 15.51 2.37 17.61
N ASP A 98 14.74 2.22 18.68
CA ASP A 98 13.60 1.30 18.72
C ASP A 98 12.32 1.92 18.17
N LEU A 99 12.22 3.25 18.10
CA LEU A 99 11.08 3.95 17.53
C LEU A 99 10.80 3.51 16.09
N ASP A 100 11.82 3.52 15.22
CA ASP A 100 11.68 3.04 13.85
C ASP A 100 11.26 1.57 13.80
N LYS A 101 12.02 0.70 14.47
CA LYS A 101 11.78 -0.76 14.44
C LYS A 101 10.36 -1.12 14.86
N VAL A 102 9.87 -0.53 15.96
CA VAL A 102 8.53 -0.84 16.50
C VAL A 102 7.43 -0.26 15.61
N VAL A 103 7.58 0.99 15.14
CA VAL A 103 6.58 1.61 14.25
C VAL A 103 6.52 0.86 12.91
N SER A 104 7.66 0.59 12.29
CA SER A 104 7.77 -0.19 11.05
C SER A 104 7.19 -1.60 11.19
N LEU A 105 7.47 -2.30 12.29
CA LEU A 105 6.90 -3.63 12.57
C LEU A 105 5.37 -3.58 12.66
N ARG A 106 4.82 -2.61 13.40
CA ARG A 106 3.37 -2.48 13.57
C ARG A 106 2.65 -2.20 12.26
N LEU A 107 3.18 -1.30 11.44
CA LEU A 107 2.62 -0.98 10.13
C LEU A 107 2.65 -2.20 9.21
N SER A 108 3.79 -2.91 9.16
CA SER A 108 3.95 -4.13 8.37
C SER A 108 2.97 -5.24 8.78
N LEU A 109 2.82 -5.49 10.08
CA LEU A 109 1.87 -6.49 10.59
C LEU A 109 0.42 -6.11 10.31
N SER A 110 0.05 -4.84 10.50
CA SER A 110 -1.29 -4.33 10.20
C SER A 110 -1.62 -4.50 8.71
N GLY A 111 -0.72 -4.11 7.81
CA GLY A 111 -0.90 -4.28 6.37
C GLY A 111 -0.97 -5.75 5.94
N ARG A 112 -0.12 -6.62 6.51
CA ARG A 112 -0.17 -8.06 6.24
C ARG A 112 -1.47 -8.71 6.73
N LEU A 113 -1.94 -8.32 7.91
CA LEU A 113 -3.19 -8.82 8.47
C LEU A 113 -4.38 -8.39 7.61
N ALA A 114 -4.46 -7.10 7.25
CA ALA A 114 -5.51 -6.57 6.37
C ALA A 114 -5.56 -7.31 5.02
N ARG A 115 -4.41 -7.59 4.40
CA ARG A 115 -4.36 -8.38 3.15
C ARG A 115 -4.89 -9.80 3.32
N VAL A 116 -4.54 -10.47 4.41
CA VAL A 116 -5.03 -11.84 4.69
C VAL A 116 -6.53 -11.83 5.01
N GLU A 117 -7.02 -10.82 5.73
CA GLU A 117 -8.45 -10.68 6.03
C GLU A 117 -9.26 -10.38 4.77
N ASN A 118 -8.77 -9.51 3.88
CA ASN A 118 -9.40 -9.25 2.58
C ASN A 118 -9.42 -10.51 1.70
N ALA A 119 -8.33 -11.28 1.68
CA ALA A 119 -8.27 -12.54 0.94
C ALA A 119 -9.27 -13.57 1.49
N LEU A 120 -9.42 -13.67 2.82
CA LEU A 120 -10.43 -14.54 3.45
C LEU A 120 -11.86 -14.09 3.17
N TYR A 121 -12.12 -12.79 3.15
CA TYR A 121 -13.44 -12.23 2.87
C TYR A 121 -13.85 -12.41 1.41
N SER A 122 -12.89 -12.33 0.49
CA SER A 122 -13.11 -12.45 -0.96
C SER A 122 -13.01 -13.90 -1.45
N LEU A 123 -12.85 -14.87 -0.55
CA LEU A 123 -12.71 -16.28 -0.91
C LEU A 123 -14.07 -16.85 -1.32
N GLU A 124 -14.13 -17.44 -2.52
CA GLU A 124 -15.34 -18.09 -3.04
C GLU A 124 -15.76 -19.30 -2.19
N GLU A 125 -17.06 -19.62 -2.15
CA GLU A 125 -17.56 -20.78 -1.38
C GLU A 125 -17.03 -22.12 -1.91
N GLU A 126 -16.71 -22.18 -3.21
CA GLU A 126 -16.17 -23.36 -3.88
C GLU A 126 -14.63 -23.46 -3.79
N ALA A 127 -13.97 -22.47 -3.17
CA ALA A 127 -12.52 -22.47 -3.05
C ALA A 127 -12.01 -23.72 -2.28
N PRO A 128 -10.82 -24.24 -2.62
CA PRO A 128 -10.28 -25.44 -1.98
C PRO A 128 -10.26 -25.30 -0.44
N PRO A 129 -10.75 -26.30 0.30
CA PRO A 129 -10.81 -26.23 1.76
C PRO A 129 -9.42 -26.07 2.40
N GLU A 130 -8.36 -26.48 1.70
CA GLU A 130 -6.98 -26.30 2.10
C GLU A 130 -6.55 -24.82 2.06
N GLU A 131 -6.93 -24.07 1.03
CA GLU A 131 -6.62 -22.64 0.91
C GLU A 131 -7.24 -21.83 2.06
N LYS A 132 -8.52 -22.10 2.35
CA LYS A 132 -9.22 -21.50 3.49
C LYS A 132 -8.54 -21.79 4.82
N ARG A 133 -8.06 -23.03 5.01
CA ARG A 133 -7.32 -23.44 6.22
C ARG A 133 -6.00 -22.67 6.33
N THR A 134 -5.20 -22.65 5.26
CA THR A 134 -3.91 -21.94 5.23
C THR A 134 -4.07 -20.44 5.54
N LEU A 135 -5.03 -19.77 4.91
CA LEU A 135 -5.30 -18.35 5.18
C LEU A 135 -5.77 -18.12 6.62
N THR A 136 -6.59 -19.02 7.17
CA THR A 136 -7.05 -18.93 8.57
C THR A 136 -5.90 -19.11 9.57
N GLU A 137 -5.00 -20.05 9.33
CA GLU A 137 -3.80 -20.26 10.17
C GLU A 137 -2.87 -19.05 10.11
N LYS A 138 -2.66 -18.51 8.89
CA LYS A 138 -1.87 -17.29 8.69
C LYS A 138 -2.48 -16.10 9.42
N ARG A 139 -3.81 -15.93 9.40
CA ARG A 139 -4.52 -14.90 10.17
C ARG A 139 -4.27 -15.07 11.68
N LYS A 140 -4.43 -16.28 12.21
CA LYS A 140 -4.18 -16.57 13.64
C LYS A 140 -2.75 -16.22 14.06
N LEU A 141 -1.76 -16.58 13.23
CA LEU A 141 -0.37 -16.22 13.48
C LEU A 141 -0.15 -14.71 13.48
N LEU A 142 -0.65 -14.00 12.45
CA LEU A 142 -0.52 -12.54 12.36
C LEU A 142 -1.22 -11.82 13.50
N MET A 143 -2.36 -12.31 13.99
CA MET A 143 -3.03 -11.76 15.17
C MET A 143 -2.17 -11.90 16.44
N ARG A 144 -1.50 -13.04 16.63
CA ARG A 144 -0.56 -13.22 17.76
C ARG A 144 0.61 -12.25 17.66
N GLN A 145 1.24 -12.17 16.50
CA GLN A 145 2.33 -11.22 16.24
C GLN A 145 1.90 -9.76 16.45
N HIS A 146 0.65 -9.42 16.11
CA HIS A 146 0.11 -8.09 16.33
C HIS A 146 -0.05 -7.77 17.83
N GLU A 147 -0.44 -8.75 18.65
CA GLU A 147 -0.49 -8.56 20.11
C GLU A 147 0.93 -8.42 20.69
N ASP A 148 1.89 -9.22 20.25
CA ASP A 148 3.31 -9.08 20.66
C ASP A 148 3.85 -7.68 20.30
N ALA A 149 3.53 -7.18 19.09
CA ALA A 149 3.93 -5.84 18.65
C ALA A 149 3.23 -4.71 19.41
N LYS A 150 2.03 -4.97 19.95
CA LYS A 150 1.34 -4.03 20.84
C LYS A 150 2.05 -3.94 22.18
N GLU A 151 2.49 -5.05 22.76
CA GLU A 151 3.31 -5.04 23.99
C GLU A 151 4.65 -4.30 23.76
N LEU A 152 5.30 -4.51 22.61
CA LEU A 152 6.51 -3.75 22.25
C LEU A 152 6.26 -2.24 22.19
N LYS A 153 5.11 -1.80 21.68
CA LYS A 153 4.73 -0.38 21.68
C LYS A 153 4.49 0.15 23.09
N GLU A 154 3.78 -0.59 23.93
CA GLU A 154 3.56 -0.17 25.32
C GLU A 154 4.89 -0.04 26.09
N ASN A 155 5.83 -0.96 25.84
CA ASN A 155 7.20 -0.88 26.36
C ASN A 155 7.95 0.35 25.83
N LEU A 156 7.79 0.66 24.54
CA LEU A 156 8.37 1.86 23.94
C LEU A 156 7.78 3.14 24.57
N ASP A 157 6.48 3.19 24.81
CA ASP A 157 5.79 4.36 25.40
C ASP A 157 6.19 4.59 26.85
N ARG A 158 6.46 3.51 27.59
CA ARG A 158 7.05 3.61 28.93
C ARG A 158 8.46 4.20 28.87
N ARG A 159 9.27 3.79 27.89
CA ARG A 159 10.63 4.32 27.70
C ARG A 159 10.63 5.76 27.22
N GLU A 160 9.72 6.13 26.32
CA GLU A 160 9.53 7.51 25.86
C GLU A 160 9.26 8.45 27.05
N ARG A 161 8.35 8.07 27.95
CA ARG A 161 8.06 8.87 29.16
C ARG A 161 9.27 9.00 30.07
N LEU A 162 10.02 7.92 30.26
CA LEU A 162 11.25 7.95 31.06
C LEU A 162 12.29 8.89 30.44
N VAL A 163 12.53 8.78 29.13
CA VAL A 163 13.50 9.61 28.40
C VAL A 163 13.05 11.07 28.42
N SER A 164 11.76 11.34 28.20
CA SER A 164 11.22 12.70 28.24
C SER A 164 11.38 13.35 29.61
N SER A 165 11.13 12.60 30.69
CA SER A 165 11.37 13.09 32.07
C SER A 165 12.86 13.36 32.34
N ILE A 166 13.76 12.57 31.75
CA ILE A 166 15.20 12.86 31.81
C ILE A 166 15.48 14.17 31.06
N MET A 167 14.94 14.34 29.85
CA MET A 167 15.19 15.54 29.04
C MET A 167 14.71 16.81 29.76
N GLU A 168 13.51 16.77 30.34
CA GLU A 168 12.94 17.89 31.12
C GLU A 168 13.78 18.28 32.35
N SER A 169 14.63 17.38 32.85
CA SER A 169 15.49 17.65 34.00
C SER A 169 16.86 18.24 33.65
N HIS A 170 17.30 18.15 32.39
CA HIS A 170 18.66 18.54 31.96
C HIS A 170 18.69 19.59 30.86
N LEU A 171 17.69 19.63 29.97
CA LEU A 171 17.65 20.53 28.82
C LEU A 171 16.92 21.83 29.19
N ASP A 172 17.30 22.93 28.54
CA ASP A 172 16.55 24.18 28.62
C ASP A 172 15.30 24.15 27.72
N ALA A 173 14.55 25.24 27.69
CA ALA A 173 13.28 25.29 26.95
C ALA A 173 13.45 25.12 25.43
N GLU A 174 14.53 25.67 24.86
CA GLU A 174 14.79 25.61 23.42
C GLU A 174 15.23 24.20 23.01
N ASP A 175 16.23 23.66 23.71
CA ASP A 175 16.73 22.30 23.51
C ASP A 175 15.61 21.23 23.72
N LEU A 176 14.69 21.47 24.67
CA LEU A 176 13.57 20.58 24.95
C LEU A 176 12.50 20.61 23.84
N ASP A 177 12.25 21.78 23.25
CA ASP A 177 11.31 21.92 22.14
C ASP A 177 11.85 21.22 20.89
N ASP A 178 13.16 21.33 20.62
CA ASP A 178 13.83 20.60 19.55
C ASP A 178 13.76 19.08 19.75
N TYR A 179 14.01 18.59 20.97
CA TYR A 179 13.84 17.17 21.30
C TYR A 179 12.40 16.69 21.04
N ARG A 180 11.39 17.45 21.50
CA ARG A 180 9.98 17.10 21.32
C ARG A 180 9.58 17.09 19.85
N TYR A 181 10.03 18.08 19.10
CA TYR A 181 9.80 18.17 17.66
C TYR A 181 10.43 16.99 16.93
N PHE A 182 11.71 16.70 17.21
CA PHE A 182 12.44 15.57 16.63
C PHE A 182 11.72 14.22 16.83
N VAL A 183 11.35 13.90 18.06
CA VAL A 183 10.70 12.61 18.38
C VAL A 183 9.35 12.50 17.69
N LYS A 184 8.53 13.56 17.77
CA LYS A 184 7.21 13.61 17.11
C LYS A 184 7.36 13.43 15.61
N MET A 185 8.25 14.21 14.99
CA MET A 185 8.44 14.20 13.55
C MET A 185 9.01 12.87 13.06
N LYS A 186 9.99 12.29 13.76
CA LYS A 186 10.53 10.96 13.46
C LYS A 186 9.42 9.92 13.32
N SER A 187 8.51 9.86 14.29
CA SER A 187 7.38 8.90 14.25
C SER A 187 6.42 9.15 13.08
N ALA A 188 6.12 10.41 12.78
CA ALA A 188 5.22 10.80 11.70
C ALA A 188 5.81 10.47 10.33
N LEU A 189 7.09 10.80 10.12
CA LEU A 189 7.80 10.56 8.86
C LEU A 189 7.91 9.05 8.54
N ILE A 190 8.21 8.21 9.54
CA ILE A 190 8.23 6.74 9.35
C ILE A 190 6.86 6.24 8.86
N ILE A 191 5.77 6.72 9.46
CA ILE A 191 4.41 6.34 9.09
C ILE A 191 4.09 6.78 7.66
N GLU A 192 4.38 8.03 7.31
CA GLU A 192 4.10 8.55 5.97
C GLU A 192 4.97 7.88 4.90
N GLN A 193 6.23 7.59 5.20
CA GLN A 193 7.13 6.87 4.29
C GLN A 193 6.58 5.48 3.98
N ARG A 194 6.17 4.73 5.00
CA ARG A 194 5.56 3.40 4.81
C ARG A 194 4.27 3.43 4.02
N LYS A 195 3.36 4.37 4.33
CA LYS A 195 2.11 4.53 3.57
C LYS A 195 2.38 4.85 2.10
N LEU A 196 3.38 5.69 1.83
CA LEU A 196 3.74 6.09 0.49
C LEU A 196 4.38 4.92 -0.29
N GLU A 197 5.30 4.18 0.33
CA GLU A 197 5.87 2.95 -0.23
C GLU A 197 4.79 1.92 -0.58
N ASP A 198 3.82 1.69 0.31
CA ASP A 198 2.71 0.76 0.06
C ASP A 198 1.85 1.21 -1.14
N LYS A 199 1.58 2.51 -1.28
CA LYS A 199 0.83 3.07 -2.41
C LYS A 199 1.59 2.94 -3.73
N ILE A 200 2.90 3.23 -3.73
CA ILE A 200 3.76 3.10 -4.90
C ILE A 200 3.78 1.63 -5.34
N LYS A 201 4.05 0.71 -4.40
CA LYS A 201 4.11 -0.72 -4.69
C LYS A 201 2.79 -1.25 -5.26
N LEU A 202 1.66 -0.87 -4.66
CA LEU A 202 0.34 -1.24 -5.18
C LEU A 202 0.13 -0.70 -6.60
N GLY A 203 0.47 0.55 -6.85
CA GLY A 203 0.35 1.15 -8.17
C GLY A 203 1.25 0.47 -9.21
N GLU A 204 2.47 0.07 -8.83
CA GLU A 204 3.39 -0.67 -9.70
C GLU A 204 2.87 -2.08 -10.02
N GLU A 205 2.32 -2.78 -9.03
CA GLU A 205 1.67 -4.08 -9.22
C GLU A 205 0.45 -3.95 -10.16
N GLN A 206 -0.41 -2.95 -9.96
CA GLN A 206 -1.56 -2.67 -10.81
C GLN A 206 -1.16 -2.33 -12.25
N LEU A 207 -0.14 -1.47 -12.42
CA LEU A 207 0.35 -1.07 -13.73
C LEU A 207 0.91 -2.28 -14.49
N LYS A 208 1.68 -3.13 -13.80
CA LYS A 208 2.20 -4.37 -14.38
C LYS A 208 1.07 -5.29 -14.85
N CYS A 209 0.06 -5.55 -14.00
CA CYS A 209 -1.07 -6.38 -14.37
C CYS A 209 -1.85 -5.83 -15.58
N LEU A 210 -2.01 -4.50 -15.67
CA LEU A 210 -2.68 -3.87 -16.81
C LEU A 210 -1.88 -4.05 -18.10
N LEU A 211 -0.56 -3.83 -18.06
CA LEU A 211 0.34 -4.04 -19.20
C LEU A 211 0.33 -5.50 -19.67
N ASP A 212 0.36 -6.45 -18.74
CA ASP A 212 0.30 -7.89 -19.04
C ASP A 212 -1.07 -8.31 -19.64
N SER A 213 -2.12 -7.50 -19.45
CA SER A 213 -3.49 -7.77 -19.94
C SER A 213 -3.82 -7.13 -21.30
N LEU A 214 -2.89 -6.39 -21.88
CA LEU A 214 -3.06 -5.83 -23.22
C LEU A 214 -2.81 -6.94 -24.26
N PRO A 215 -3.63 -7.04 -25.31
CA PRO A 215 -3.35 -7.92 -26.43
C PRO A 215 -2.02 -7.52 -27.09
N LEU A 216 -1.21 -8.53 -27.48
CA LEU A 216 0.06 -8.35 -28.20
C LEU A 216 -0.12 -7.70 -29.58
#